data_AF-A0A438AMH5-F1
#
_entry.id   AF-A0A438AMH5-F1
#
_cell.length_a   1.000
_cell.length_b   1.000
_cell.length_c   1.000
_cell.angle_alpha   90.00
_cell.angle_beta   90.00
_cell.angle_gamma   90.00
#
_symmetry.space_group_name_H-M   'P 1'
#
loop_
_entity.id
_entity.type
_entity.pdbx_description
1 polymer ?
#
loop_
_entity_poly.entity_id
_entity_poly.type
_entity_poly.pdbx_seq_one_letter_code
_entity_poly.pdbx_strand_id
1 'polypeptide(L)'
;MYNVIWHAAIGAIVGSVITYFAAVRNIHASAVIDERRKWRNKMRKLALGLASAMRDKEETKAQLLRDEIRMNLNPSDDMDRSILEETCAGKVSKRVSILLKHDWERAKLEASIFKKFLRYADRPIFCERLKREDFLKWKSGAICGLSFALLIFFPAIFIHFLVPLGKFLRSSWMQFSQYL
;
A
#
# COMPACT_ATOMS: atom_id res chain seq x y z
N MET A 1 -30.24 28.92 15.84
CA MET A 1 -29.46 28.24 16.90
C MET A 1 -29.71 26.73 16.94
N TYR A 2 -30.97 26.27 16.95
CA TYR A 2 -31.33 24.83 16.98
C TYR A 2 -30.69 23.99 15.86
N ASN A 3 -30.65 24.52 14.63
CA ASN A 3 -30.04 23.83 13.49
C ASN A 3 -28.55 23.56 13.71
N VAL A 4 -27.79 24.48 14.33
CA VAL A 4 -26.34 24.33 14.53
C VAL A 4 -26.04 23.16 15.49
N ILE A 5 -26.83 23.00 16.54
CA ILE A 5 -26.67 21.92 17.54
C ILE A 5 -26.95 20.55 16.89
N TRP A 6 -27.99 20.45 16.06
CA TRP A 6 -28.30 19.20 15.34
C TRP A 6 -27.22 18.80 14.34
N HIS A 7 -26.70 19.75 13.56
CA HIS A 7 -25.60 19.45 12.61
C HIS A 7 -24.33 19.01 13.35
N ALA A 8 -24.03 19.64 14.49
CA ALA A 8 -22.91 19.24 15.34
C ALA A 8 -23.10 17.83 15.92
N ALA A 9 -24.30 17.50 16.42
CA ALA A 9 -24.60 16.17 16.95
C ALA A 9 -24.50 15.09 15.86
N ILE A 10 -25.06 15.32 14.68
CA ILE A 10 -24.96 14.39 13.54
C ILE A 10 -23.49 14.24 13.10
N GLY A 11 -22.75 15.35 13.02
CA GLY A 11 -21.33 15.34 12.68
C GLY A 11 -20.49 14.52 13.67
N ALA A 12 -20.77 14.64 14.98
CA ALA A 12 -20.08 13.86 16.01
C ALA A 12 -20.39 12.35 15.92
N ILE A 13 -21.65 11.99 15.64
CA ILE A 13 -22.05 10.59 15.45
C ILE A 13 -21.39 10.02 14.20
N VAL A 14 -21.47 10.71 13.06
CA VAL A 14 -20.85 10.26 11.80
C VAL A 14 -19.34 10.18 11.95
N GLY A 15 -18.71 11.17 12.58
CA GLY A 15 -17.27 11.19 12.84
C GLY A 15 -16.81 10.04 13.74
N SER A 16 -17.55 9.73 14.80
CA SER A 16 -17.21 8.62 15.70
C SER A 16 -17.34 7.26 15.02
N VAL A 17 -18.38 7.06 14.21
CA VAL A 17 -18.57 5.84 13.40
C VAL A 17 -17.44 5.67 12.37
N ILE A 18 -17.10 6.72 11.62
CA ILE A 18 -15.98 6.68 10.65
C ILE A 18 -14.66 6.36 11.36
N THR A 19 -14.41 7.02 12.50
CA THR A 19 -13.18 6.80 13.30
C THR A 19 -13.10 5.37 13.81
N TYR A 20 -14.21 4.81 14.30
CA TYR A 20 -14.27 3.42 14.76
C TYR A 20 -13.92 2.44 13.63
N PHE A 21 -14.54 2.58 12.46
CA PHE A 21 -14.24 1.71 11.32
C PHE A 21 -12.80 1.88 10.81
N ALA A 22 -12.27 3.11 10.80
CA ALA A 22 -10.87 3.37 10.46
C ALA A 22 -9.91 2.68 11.46
N ALA A 23 -10.20 2.76 12.77
CA ALA A 23 -9.40 2.13 13.81
C ALA A 23 -9.42 0.60 13.71
N VAL A 24 -10.59 -0.03 13.56
CA VAL A 24 -10.72 -1.49 13.41
C VAL A 24 -9.97 -1.99 12.18
N ARG A 25 -10.14 -1.32 11.04
CA ARG A 25 -9.41 -1.67 9.81
C ARG A 25 -7.89 -1.53 10.00
N ASN A 26 -7.45 -0.49 10.70
CA ASN A 26 -6.02 -0.25 10.95
C ASN A 26 -5.41 -1.35 11.85
N ILE A 27 -6.12 -1.79 12.89
CA ILE A 27 -5.65 -2.87 13.78
C ILE A 27 -5.43 -4.17 13.02
N HIS A 28 -6.43 -4.63 12.26
CA HIS A 28 -6.32 -5.86 11.48
C HIS A 28 -5.25 -5.74 10.37
N ALA A 29 -5.18 -4.59 9.70
CA ALA A 29 -4.17 -4.35 8.68
C ALA A 29 -2.75 -4.38 9.28
N SER A 30 -2.56 -3.78 10.46
CA SER A 30 -1.26 -3.74 11.15
C SER A 30 -0.76 -5.14 11.51
N ALA A 31 -1.62 -6.00 12.05
CA ALA A 31 -1.26 -7.38 12.39
C ALA A 31 -0.81 -8.18 11.16
N VAL A 32 -1.56 -8.09 10.04
CA VAL A 32 -1.20 -8.76 8.79
C VAL A 32 0.11 -8.20 8.20
N ILE A 33 0.31 -6.88 8.28
CA ILE A 33 1.55 -6.24 7.81
C ILE A 33 2.76 -6.72 8.62
N ASP A 34 2.60 -6.89 9.93
CA ASP A 34 3.67 -7.38 10.81
C ASP A 34 4.00 -8.86 10.52
N GLU A 35 2.99 -9.73 10.40
CA GLU A 35 3.21 -11.13 10.01
C GLU A 35 3.87 -11.25 8.63
N ARG A 36 3.47 -10.44 7.65
CA ARG A 36 4.17 -10.40 6.35
C ARG A 36 5.60 -9.89 6.45
N ARG A 37 5.87 -8.92 7.33
CA ARG A 37 7.23 -8.44 7.58
C ARG A 37 8.09 -9.55 8.17
N LYS A 38 7.57 -10.29 9.17
CA LYS A 38 8.23 -11.46 9.76
C LYS A 38 8.50 -12.52 8.71
N TRP A 39 7.48 -12.89 7.92
CA TRP A 39 7.61 -13.86 6.84
C TRP A 39 8.67 -13.43 5.81
N ARG A 40 8.65 -12.19 5.30
CA ARG A 40 9.67 -11.70 4.35
C ARG A 40 11.08 -11.76 4.93
N ASN A 41 11.24 -11.40 6.21
CA ASN A 41 12.55 -11.45 6.87
C ASN A 41 13.03 -12.90 7.05
N LYS A 42 12.13 -13.82 7.42
CA LYS A 42 12.42 -15.25 7.50
C LYS A 42 12.85 -15.79 6.14
N MET A 43 12.09 -15.50 5.08
CA MET A 43 12.39 -15.92 3.72
C MET A 43 13.74 -15.40 3.21
N ARG A 44 14.11 -14.14 3.52
CA ARG A 44 15.45 -13.62 3.19
C ARG A 44 16.56 -14.40 3.89
N LYS A 45 16.40 -14.66 5.20
CA LYS A 45 17.39 -15.42 5.97
C LYS A 45 17.55 -16.85 5.44
N LEU A 46 16.44 -17.54 5.19
CA LEU A 46 16.44 -18.89 4.63
C LEU A 46 17.07 -18.94 3.24
N ALA A 47 16.72 -18.00 2.36
CA ALA A 47 17.28 -17.96 1.00
C ALA A 47 18.79 -17.67 1.01
N LEU A 48 19.26 -16.77 1.87
CA LEU A 48 20.69 -16.50 2.04
C LEU A 48 21.42 -17.71 2.62
N GLY A 49 20.85 -18.35 3.65
CA GLY A 49 21.41 -19.56 4.25
C GLY A 49 21.47 -20.74 3.26
N LEU A 50 20.43 -20.88 2.43
CA LEU A 50 20.39 -21.91 1.39
C LEU A 50 21.45 -21.61 0.33
N ALA A 51 21.54 -20.37 -0.12
CA ALA A 51 22.54 -19.95 -1.10
C ALA A 51 23.98 -20.13 -0.58
N SER A 52 24.25 -19.89 0.71
CA SER A 52 25.57 -20.18 1.30
C SER A 52 25.83 -21.68 1.40
N ALA A 53 24.89 -22.47 1.93
CA ALA A 53 25.04 -23.93 2.03
C ALA A 53 25.29 -24.59 0.67
N MET A 54 24.64 -24.09 -0.39
CA MET A 54 24.87 -24.55 -1.77
C MET A 54 26.25 -24.17 -2.31
N ARG A 55 26.80 -23.01 -1.95
CA ARG A 55 28.16 -22.61 -2.35
C ARG A 55 29.22 -23.43 -1.62
N ASP A 56 28.98 -23.69 -0.34
CA ASP A 56 29.86 -24.44 0.55
C ASP A 56 29.74 -25.97 0.37
N LYS A 57 28.82 -26.41 -0.52
CA LYS A 57 28.51 -27.82 -0.82
C LYS A 57 28.04 -28.63 0.41
N GLU A 58 27.38 -27.97 1.36
CA GLU A 58 26.79 -28.58 2.55
C GLU A 58 25.39 -29.16 2.23
N GLU A 59 25.35 -30.30 1.55
CA GLU A 59 24.09 -30.84 0.98
C GLU A 59 23.00 -31.09 2.04
N THR A 60 23.35 -31.66 3.19
CA THR A 60 22.39 -31.92 4.29
C THR A 60 21.73 -30.63 4.78
N LYS A 61 22.53 -29.58 4.95
CA LYS A 61 22.04 -28.27 5.42
C LYS A 61 21.24 -27.56 4.34
N ALA A 62 21.66 -27.66 3.08
CA ALA A 62 20.91 -27.14 1.95
C ALA A 62 19.53 -27.82 1.86
N GLN A 63 19.45 -29.14 2.06
CA GLN A 63 18.19 -29.87 2.05
C GLN A 63 17.27 -29.44 3.20
N LEU A 64 17.77 -29.33 4.44
CA LEU A 64 17.00 -28.84 5.58
C LEU A 64 16.42 -27.44 5.33
N LEU A 65 17.22 -26.54 4.74
CA LEU A 65 16.78 -25.19 4.41
C LEU A 65 15.77 -25.17 3.27
N ARG A 66 15.88 -26.06 2.28
CA ARG A 66 14.84 -26.24 1.24
C ARG A 66 13.53 -26.70 1.84
N ASP A 67 13.57 -27.66 2.76
CA ASP A 67 12.37 -28.17 3.42
C ASP A 67 11.72 -27.10 4.30
N GLU A 68 12.52 -26.28 4.99
CA GLU A 68 11.97 -25.13 5.70
C GLU A 68 11.34 -24.11 4.74
N ILE A 69 12.02 -23.77 3.64
CA ILE A 69 11.45 -22.88 2.61
C ILE A 69 10.14 -23.47 2.07
N ARG A 70 10.08 -24.78 1.81
CA ARG A 70 8.88 -25.47 1.33
C ARG A 70 7.68 -25.29 2.25
N MET A 71 7.88 -25.34 3.57
CA MET A 71 6.82 -25.11 4.56
C MET A 71 6.31 -23.66 4.59
N ASN A 72 7.09 -22.69 4.08
CA ASN A 72 6.73 -21.27 4.07
C ASN A 72 6.21 -20.78 2.70
N LEU A 73 6.23 -21.64 1.67
CA LEU A 73 5.79 -21.33 0.31
C LEU A 73 4.42 -21.93 -0.01
N ASN A 74 3.76 -21.41 -1.05
CA ASN A 74 2.51 -21.99 -1.54
C ASN A 74 2.79 -23.24 -2.39
N PRO A 75 2.35 -24.45 -2.00
CA PRO A 75 2.63 -25.68 -2.74
C PRO A 75 1.95 -25.72 -4.12
N SER A 76 0.86 -24.97 -4.30
CA SER A 76 0.08 -24.96 -5.54
C SER A 76 0.61 -23.97 -6.58
N ASP A 77 1.60 -23.14 -6.24
CA ASP A 77 2.15 -22.14 -7.15
C ASP A 77 3.43 -22.65 -7.81
N ASP A 78 3.40 -22.76 -9.15
CA ASP A 78 4.53 -23.33 -9.90
C ASP A 78 5.79 -22.46 -9.82
N MET A 79 5.63 -21.14 -9.70
CA MET A 79 6.78 -20.23 -9.53
C MET A 79 7.42 -20.43 -8.15
N ASP A 80 6.64 -20.67 -7.11
CA ASP A 80 7.15 -20.99 -5.78
C ASP A 80 7.82 -22.38 -5.77
N ARG A 81 7.23 -23.39 -6.44
CA ARG A 81 7.84 -24.73 -6.59
C ARG A 81 9.18 -24.67 -7.29
N SER A 82 9.29 -23.84 -8.32
CA SER A 82 10.53 -23.65 -9.08
C SER A 82 11.71 -23.10 -8.25
N ILE A 83 11.45 -22.49 -7.08
CA ILE A 83 12.50 -22.11 -6.13
C ILE A 83 13.13 -23.34 -5.50
N LEU A 84 12.32 -24.36 -5.20
CA LEU A 84 12.72 -25.59 -4.52
C LEU A 84 13.49 -26.56 -5.43
N GLU A 85 13.32 -26.45 -6.74
CA GLU A 85 13.99 -27.29 -7.74
C GLU A 85 15.32 -26.68 -8.23
N GLU A 86 15.59 -25.42 -7.87
CA GLU A 86 16.73 -24.68 -8.41
C GLU A 86 18.06 -25.17 -7.81
N THR A 87 19.03 -25.51 -8.65
CA THR A 87 20.33 -26.06 -8.24
C THR A 87 21.42 -24.99 -8.14
N CYS A 88 21.16 -23.77 -8.63
CA CYS A 88 22.12 -22.67 -8.57
C CYS A 88 21.75 -21.64 -7.49
N ALA A 89 22.67 -21.41 -6.55
CA ALA A 89 22.50 -20.44 -5.45
C ALA A 89 22.11 -19.03 -5.92
N GLY A 90 22.69 -18.58 -7.05
CA GLY A 90 22.38 -17.27 -7.63
C GLY A 90 20.94 -17.18 -8.16
N LYS A 91 20.45 -18.25 -8.77
CA LYS A 91 19.08 -18.32 -9.27
C LYS A 91 18.06 -18.44 -8.12
N VAL A 92 18.37 -19.18 -7.06
CA VAL A 92 17.53 -19.24 -5.83
C VAL A 92 17.31 -17.83 -5.27
N SER A 93 18.42 -17.09 -5.07
CA SER A 93 18.37 -15.72 -4.53
C SER A 93 17.51 -14.80 -5.41
N LYS A 94 17.67 -14.91 -6.73
CA LYS A 94 16.89 -14.14 -7.70
C LYS A 94 15.40 -14.47 -7.64
N ARG A 95 15.01 -15.75 -7.66
CA ARG A 95 13.60 -16.14 -7.60
C ARG A 95 12.94 -15.71 -6.29
N VAL A 96 13.64 -15.86 -5.16
CA VAL A 96 13.14 -15.37 -3.87
C VAL A 96 12.99 -13.83 -3.87
N SER A 97 13.92 -13.08 -4.48
CA SER A 97 13.76 -11.62 -4.58
C SER A 97 12.50 -11.20 -5.34
N ILE A 98 12.11 -11.97 -6.37
CA ILE A 98 10.89 -11.75 -7.16
C ILE A 98 9.65 -12.08 -6.32
N LEU A 99 9.66 -13.22 -5.62
CA LEU A 99 8.60 -13.59 -4.68
C LEU A 99 8.35 -12.48 -3.66
N LEU A 100 9.42 -11.95 -3.05
CA LEU A 100 9.32 -10.87 -2.05
C LEU A 100 8.83 -9.55 -2.66
N LYS A 101 9.20 -9.28 -3.91
CA LYS A 101 8.73 -8.10 -4.66
C LYS A 101 7.24 -8.20 -4.98
N HIS A 102 6.75 -9.39 -5.33
CA HIS A 102 5.34 -9.63 -5.59
C HIS A 102 4.49 -9.53 -4.31
N ASP A 103 4.93 -10.14 -3.20
CA ASP A 103 4.25 -9.98 -1.90
C ASP A 103 4.13 -8.50 -1.50
N TRP A 104 5.18 -7.71 -1.72
CA TRP A 104 5.15 -6.27 -1.47
C TRP A 104 4.11 -5.53 -2.33
N GLU A 105 4.00 -5.89 -3.61
CA GLU A 105 3.03 -5.28 -4.52
C GLU A 105 1.59 -5.64 -4.15
N ARG A 106 1.35 -6.90 -3.81
CA ARG A 106 0.08 -7.36 -3.25
C ARG A 106 -0.28 -6.62 -1.97
N ALA A 107 0.67 -6.45 -1.04
CA ALA A 107 0.44 -5.73 0.19
C ALA A 107 0.04 -4.26 -0.03
N LYS A 108 0.66 -3.57 -1.01
CA LYS A 108 0.26 -2.20 -1.39
C LYS A 108 -1.18 -2.14 -1.93
N LEU A 109 -1.56 -3.11 -2.76
CA LEU A 109 -2.92 -3.18 -3.31
C LEU A 109 -3.96 -3.45 -2.23
N GLU A 110 -3.66 -4.34 -1.29
CA GLU A 110 -4.54 -4.66 -0.17
C GLU A 110 -4.68 -3.51 0.83
N ALA A 111 -3.62 -2.74 1.04
CA ALA A 111 -3.65 -1.54 1.88
C ALA A 111 -4.40 -0.37 1.21
N SER A 112 -4.50 -0.36 -0.12
CA SER A 112 -5.18 0.72 -0.84
C SER A 112 -6.68 0.78 -0.55
N ILE A 113 -7.17 2.01 -0.38
CA ILE A 113 -8.61 2.30 -0.22
C ILE A 113 -9.36 2.03 -1.54
N PHE A 114 -8.68 2.16 -2.69
CA PHE A 114 -9.25 1.98 -4.03
C PHE A 114 -9.04 0.58 -4.59
N LYS A 115 -9.21 -0.45 -3.76
CA LYS A 115 -8.95 -1.86 -4.11
C LYS A 115 -9.69 -2.35 -5.37
N LYS A 116 -10.88 -1.78 -5.66
CA LYS A 116 -11.65 -2.08 -6.89
C LYS A 116 -11.10 -1.42 -8.16
N PHE A 117 -10.38 -0.30 -8.03
CA PHE A 117 -9.86 0.46 -9.19
C PHE A 117 -8.41 0.10 -9.52
N LEU A 118 -7.67 -0.49 -8.57
CA LEU A 118 -6.30 -0.91 -8.81
C LEU A 118 -6.29 -2.34 -9.37
N ARG A 119 -5.60 -2.53 -10.49
CA ARG A 119 -5.35 -3.85 -11.10
C ARG A 119 -4.68 -4.78 -10.08
N TYR A 120 -5.05 -6.06 -10.12
CA TYR A 120 -4.37 -7.10 -9.35
C TYR A 120 -2.89 -7.17 -9.77
N ALA A 121 -1.98 -7.32 -8.80
CA ALA A 121 -0.56 -7.51 -9.11
C ALA A 121 -0.39 -8.95 -9.59
N ASP A 122 -0.31 -9.15 -10.90
CA ASP A 122 0.12 -10.43 -11.44
C ASP A 122 1.59 -10.67 -11.10
N ARG A 123 1.94 -11.91 -10.77
CA ARG A 123 3.35 -12.30 -10.70
C ARG A 123 3.92 -12.17 -12.11
N PRO A 124 5.03 -11.45 -12.31
CA PRO A 124 5.69 -11.48 -13.61
C PRO A 124 6.10 -12.93 -13.89
N ILE A 125 5.54 -13.50 -14.97
CA ILE A 125 6.00 -14.76 -15.54
C ILE A 125 7.49 -14.61 -15.84
N PHE A 126 8.27 -15.68 -15.72
CA PHE A 126 9.70 -15.72 -16.03
C PHE A 126 9.97 -15.45 -17.53
N CYS A 127 9.71 -14.22 -17.96
CA CYS A 127 10.17 -13.65 -19.21
C CYS A 127 10.90 -12.35 -18.85
N GLU A 128 11.99 -12.18 -19.57
CA GLU A 128 13.04 -11.22 -19.34
C GLU A 128 12.54 -9.77 -19.23
N ARG A 129 13.08 -9.05 -18.24
CA ARG A 129 13.15 -7.58 -18.16
C ARG A 129 11.81 -6.85 -18.40
N LEU A 130 11.03 -6.67 -17.33
CA LEU A 130 10.00 -5.61 -17.28
C LEU A 130 10.68 -4.25 -17.56
N LYS A 131 10.44 -3.72 -18.75
CA LYS A 131 10.92 -2.40 -19.18
C LYS A 131 10.31 -1.32 -18.27
N ARG A 132 11.16 -0.37 -17.87
CA ARG A 132 10.87 0.82 -17.05
C ARG A 132 9.75 1.73 -17.62
N GLU A 133 9.25 1.44 -18.81
CA GLU A 133 8.34 2.27 -19.61
C GLU A 133 6.90 2.31 -19.04
N ASP A 134 6.43 1.24 -18.40
CA ASP A 134 5.05 1.17 -17.88
C ASP A 134 4.82 2.02 -16.61
N PHE A 135 5.87 2.24 -15.82
CA PHE A 135 5.78 3.02 -14.59
C PHE A 135 5.64 4.53 -14.85
N LEU A 136 6.20 5.02 -15.97
CA LEU A 136 6.11 6.42 -16.39
C LEU A 136 4.72 6.78 -16.92
N LYS A 137 4.06 5.86 -17.64
CA LYS A 137 2.69 6.06 -18.15
C LYS A 137 1.63 6.17 -17.05
N TRP A 138 1.80 5.49 -15.93
CA TRP A 138 0.86 5.60 -14.80
C TRP A 138 1.00 6.93 -14.05
N LYS A 139 2.24 7.44 -13.91
CA LYS A 139 2.51 8.70 -13.22
C LYS A 139 1.95 9.90 -13.99
N SER A 140 2.02 9.91 -15.32
CA SER A 140 1.44 10.98 -16.15
C SER A 140 -0.09 10.99 -16.15
N GLY A 141 -0.74 9.81 -16.13
CA GLY A 141 -2.19 9.71 -16.04
C GLY A 141 -2.76 10.19 -14.69
N ALA A 142 -2.12 9.84 -13.58
CA ALA A 142 -2.55 10.26 -12.25
C ALA A 142 -2.38 11.78 -12.02
N ILE A 143 -1.29 12.37 -12.54
CA ILE A 143 -1.05 13.82 -12.45
C ILE A 143 -2.07 14.59 -13.30
N CYS A 144 -2.44 14.10 -14.49
CA CYS A 144 -3.49 14.72 -15.30
C CYS A 144 -4.87 14.66 -14.62
N GLY A 145 -5.23 13.51 -14.02
CA GLY A 145 -6.52 13.35 -13.34
C GLY A 145 -6.68 14.25 -12.11
N LEU A 146 -5.63 14.38 -11.30
CA LEU A 146 -5.64 15.28 -10.14
C LEU A 146 -5.71 16.75 -10.54
N SER A 147 -5.03 17.15 -11.61
CA SER A 147 -5.07 18.52 -12.12
C SER A 147 -6.46 18.90 -12.64
N PHE A 148 -7.13 17.97 -13.34
CA PHE A 148 -8.49 18.18 -13.86
C PHE A 148 -9.56 18.24 -12.75
N ALA A 149 -9.43 17.38 -11.73
CA ALA A 149 -10.33 17.43 -10.56
C ALA A 149 -10.17 18.74 -9.78
N LEU A 150 -8.94 19.23 -9.60
CA LEU A 150 -8.70 20.53 -8.98
C LEU A 150 -9.35 21.67 -9.79
N LEU A 151 -9.22 21.68 -11.11
CA LEU A 151 -9.84 22.73 -11.95
C LEU A 151 -11.37 22.76 -11.87
N ILE A 152 -12.03 21.61 -11.71
CA ILE A 152 -13.50 21.54 -11.64
C ILE A 152 -14.02 21.90 -10.25
N PHE A 153 -13.37 21.42 -9.19
CA PHE A 153 -13.87 21.60 -7.82
C PHE A 153 -13.39 22.88 -7.15
N PHE A 154 -12.25 23.44 -7.56
CA PHE A 154 -11.69 24.66 -6.97
C PHE A 154 -12.60 25.90 -7.11
N PRO A 155 -13.29 26.16 -8.24
CA PRO A 155 -14.23 27.27 -8.34
C PRO A 155 -15.43 27.13 -7.41
N ALA A 156 -15.98 25.91 -7.28
CA ALA A 156 -17.11 25.64 -6.40
C ALA A 156 -16.74 25.81 -4.92
N ILE A 157 -15.55 25.35 -4.52
CA ILE A 157 -15.02 25.54 -3.17
C ILE A 157 -14.73 27.02 -2.91
N PHE A 158 -14.14 27.74 -3.87
CA PHE A 158 -13.85 29.17 -3.74
C PHE A 158 -15.12 30.00 -3.56
N ILE A 159 -16.16 29.74 -4.36
CA ILE A 159 -17.43 30.48 -4.28
C ILE A 159 -18.18 30.15 -2.98
N HIS A 160 -18.27 28.88 -2.58
CA HIS A 160 -19.03 28.50 -1.40
C HIS A 160 -18.34 28.80 -0.07
N PHE A 161 -17.01 28.86 -0.02
CA PHE A 161 -16.28 29.01 1.25
C PHE A 161 -15.61 30.38 1.43
N LEU A 162 -15.02 30.97 0.38
CA LEU A 162 -14.26 32.23 0.53
C LEU A 162 -15.15 33.49 0.44
N VAL A 163 -16.25 33.44 -0.33
CA VAL A 163 -17.19 34.57 -0.43
C VAL A 163 -17.90 34.85 0.91
N PRO A 164 -18.37 33.85 1.68
CA PRO A 164 -18.94 34.10 3.01
C PRO A 164 -17.88 34.56 4.02
N LEU A 165 -16.66 34.02 3.94
CA LEU A 165 -15.56 34.38 4.85
C LEU A 165 -15.16 35.86 4.70
N GLY A 166 -15.10 36.36 3.46
CA GLY A 166 -14.82 37.78 3.20
C GLY A 166 -15.91 38.71 3.74
N LYS A 167 -17.18 38.32 3.62
CA LYS A 167 -18.30 39.08 4.21
C LYS A 167 -18.24 39.08 5.74
N PHE A 168 -17.89 37.94 6.35
CA PHE A 168 -17.72 37.81 7.79
C PHE A 168 -16.56 38.68 8.31
N LEU A 169 -15.38 38.59 7.71
CA LEU A 169 -14.21 39.37 8.10
C LEU A 169 -14.44 40.88 7.95
N ARG A 170 -15.15 41.32 6.89
CA ARG A 170 -15.51 42.73 6.70
C ARG A 170 -16.48 43.22 7.78
N SER A 171 -17.45 42.38 8.15
CA SER A 171 -18.40 42.69 9.23
C SER A 171 -17.68 42.79 10.59
N SER A 172 -16.75 41.87 10.87
CA SER A 172 -15.96 41.89 12.10
C SER A 172 -15.01 43.10 12.18
N TRP A 173 -14.41 43.50 11.04
CA TRP A 173 -13.55 44.69 10.98
C TRP A 173 -14.33 45.99 11.23
N MET A 174 -15.54 46.11 10.67
CA MET A 174 -16.38 47.30 10.88
C MET A 174 -16.85 47.43 12.34
N GLN A 175 -17.10 46.31 13.02
CA GLN A 175 -17.39 46.34 14.46
C GLN A 175 -16.15 46.74 15.26
N PHE A 176 -14.97 46.23 14.90
CA PHE A 176 -13.73 46.56 15.60
C PHE A 176 -13.32 48.04 15.44
N SER A 177 -13.57 48.65 14.28
CA SER A 177 -13.23 50.07 14.05
C SER A 177 -14.15 51.07 14.76
N GLN A 178 -15.26 50.63 15.37
CA GLN A 178 -16.14 51.50 16.16
C GLN A 178 -15.70 51.60 17.62
N TYR A 179 -14.76 50.76 18.06
CA TYR A 179 -14.22 50.74 19.43
C TYR A 179 -12.79 51.28 19.54
N LEU A 180 -12.23 51.78 18.44
CA LEU A 180 -10.95 52.49 18.34
C LEU A 180 -11.21 53.98 18.08
#